data_AF-A0A2V3IME1-F1
#
_entry.id   AF-A0A2V3IME1-F1
#
_cell.length_a   1.000
_cell.length_b   1.000
_cell.length_c   1.000
_cell.angle_alpha   90.00
_cell.angle_beta   90.00
_cell.angle_gamma   90.00
#
_symmetry.space_group_name_H-M   'P 1'
#
loop_
_entity.id
_entity.type
_entity.pdbx_description
1 polymer ?
#
loop_
_entity_poly.entity_id
_entity_poly.type
_entity_poly.pdbx_seq_one_letter_code
_entity_poly.pdbx_strand_id
1 'polypeptide(L)'
;MTVYRHSNIDEELSTTLCINGTQYYIYGDPVYVIRPYLIKSYGGALLTEELKQFNEEMSAYRTAAEWAFEDIKKYFSHVSSARKMQIGCTPAWYFVSALLRNLRACLYGSQSATAFNFAAPTLKEYVEMIPQE
;
A
#
# COMPACT_ATOMS: atom_id res chain seq x y z
N MET A 1 -19.70 5.84 3.58
CA MET A 1 -18.89 5.72 2.35
C MET A 1 -19.26 6.80 1.32
N THR A 2 -19.25 8.08 1.73
CA THR A 2 -19.59 9.25 0.87
C THR A 2 -18.33 9.91 0.31
N VAL A 3 -17.24 9.93 1.07
CA VAL A 3 -15.96 10.55 0.68
C VAL A 3 -15.38 9.94 -0.59
N TYR A 4 -15.26 8.62 -0.67
CA TYR A 4 -14.75 7.92 -1.87
C TYR A 4 -15.58 8.21 -3.12
N ARG A 5 -16.91 8.20 -2.99
CA ARG A 5 -17.82 8.47 -4.12
C ARG A 5 -17.68 9.91 -4.62
N HIS A 6 -17.36 10.85 -3.74
CA HIS A 6 -17.24 12.27 -4.09
C HIS A 6 -15.81 12.68 -4.48
N SER A 7 -14.83 11.79 -4.36
CA SER A 7 -13.41 12.11 -4.61
C SER A 7 -12.95 11.86 -6.04
N ASN A 8 -13.84 11.42 -6.94
CA ASN A 8 -13.53 11.09 -8.33
C ASN A 8 -12.40 10.05 -8.53
N ILE A 9 -12.11 9.26 -7.49
CA ILE A 9 -11.00 8.29 -7.50
C ILE A 9 -11.20 7.23 -8.59
N ASP A 10 -12.44 6.81 -8.88
CA ASP A 10 -12.70 5.78 -9.89
C ASP A 10 -12.18 6.18 -11.29
N GLU A 11 -12.28 7.46 -11.67
CA GLU A 11 -11.76 7.97 -12.95
C GLU A 11 -10.22 8.04 -12.95
N GLU A 12 -9.63 8.50 -11.85
CA GLU A 12 -8.17 8.55 -11.69
C GLU A 12 -7.54 7.14 -11.74
N LEU A 13 -8.15 6.17 -11.04
CA LEU A 13 -7.70 4.79 -11.04
C LEU A 13 -7.81 4.15 -12.42
N SER A 14 -8.84 4.50 -13.21
CA SER A 14 -9.01 3.99 -14.58
C SER A 14 -7.85 4.38 -15.49
N THR A 15 -7.31 5.59 -15.31
CA THR A 15 -6.19 6.09 -16.11
C THR A 15 -4.85 5.60 -15.57
N THR A 16 -4.70 5.55 -14.25
CA THR A 16 -3.39 5.32 -13.60
C THR A 16 -3.02 3.84 -13.48
N LEU A 17 -4.01 2.94 -13.38
CA LEU A 17 -3.75 1.51 -13.18
C LEU A 17 -3.58 0.72 -14.48
N CYS A 18 -3.61 1.38 -15.64
CA CYS A 18 -3.17 0.79 -16.89
C CYS A 18 -1.68 1.13 -17.10
N ILE A 19 -0.79 0.25 -16.67
CA ILE A 19 0.66 0.48 -16.70
C ILE A 19 1.25 -0.42 -17.78
N ASN A 20 1.88 0.18 -18.79
CA ASN A 20 2.48 -0.52 -19.94
C ASN A 20 1.51 -1.52 -20.62
N GLY A 21 0.23 -1.14 -20.75
CA GLY A 21 -0.81 -1.98 -21.35
C GLY A 21 -1.32 -3.11 -20.44
N THR A 22 -0.82 -3.22 -19.21
CA THR A 22 -1.30 -4.18 -18.21
C THR A 22 -2.26 -3.48 -17.24
N GLN A 23 -3.45 -4.05 -17.06
CA GLN A 23 -4.44 -3.56 -16.11
C GLN A 23 -4.16 -4.08 -14.70
N TYR A 24 -4.02 -3.16 -13.75
CA TYR A 24 -3.86 -3.43 -12.33
C TYR A 24 -5.11 -3.06 -11.53
N TYR A 25 -5.20 -3.57 -10.30
CA TYR A 25 -6.30 -3.33 -9.37
C TYR A 25 -5.73 -3.05 -7.97
N ILE A 26 -6.39 -2.18 -7.21
CA ILE A 26 -6.05 -1.96 -5.80
C ILE A 26 -6.79 -2.98 -4.95
N TYR A 27 -6.08 -3.60 -4.01
CA TYR A 27 -6.69 -4.40 -2.95
C TYR A 27 -6.99 -3.53 -1.74
N GLY A 28 -8.27 -3.28 -1.51
CA GLY A 28 -8.77 -2.41 -0.45
C GLY A 28 -9.11 -3.16 0.84
N ASP A 29 -9.29 -2.38 1.89
CA ASP A 29 -9.87 -2.85 3.16
C ASP A 29 -11.26 -3.49 2.95
N PRO A 30 -11.61 -4.55 3.69
CA PRO A 30 -12.93 -5.20 3.60
C PRO A 30 -14.14 -4.27 3.71
N VAL A 31 -14.01 -3.12 4.38
CA VAL A 31 -15.09 -2.11 4.52
C VAL A 31 -15.38 -1.34 3.24
N TYR A 32 -14.47 -1.34 2.27
CA TYR A 32 -14.75 -0.74 0.97
C TYR A 32 -15.77 -1.60 0.20
N VAL A 33 -16.58 -0.95 -0.62
CA VAL A 33 -17.42 -1.66 -1.59
C VAL A 33 -16.58 -1.93 -2.83
N ILE A 34 -16.77 -3.10 -3.45
CA ILE A 34 -16.11 -3.43 -4.71
C ILE A 34 -16.42 -2.36 -5.77
N ARG A 35 -15.39 -1.96 -6.51
CA ARG A 35 -15.43 -0.99 -7.62
C ARG A 35 -14.62 -1.53 -8.81
N PRO A 36 -14.74 -0.94 -10.01
CA PRO A 36 -14.03 -1.43 -11.20
C PRO A 36 -12.53 -1.63 -11.00
N TYR A 37 -11.88 -0.77 -10.19
CA TYR A 37 -10.44 -0.81 -9.95
C TYR A 37 -10.06 -1.03 -8.48
N LEU A 38 -11.04 -1.32 -7.62
CA LEU A 38 -10.85 -1.60 -6.19
C LEU A 38 -11.52 -2.93 -5.86
N ILE A 39 -10.69 -3.95 -5.67
CA ILE A 39 -11.11 -5.26 -5.20
C ILE A 39 -10.89 -5.38 -3.70
N LYS A 40 -11.47 -6.39 -3.07
CA LYS A 40 -11.31 -6.69 -1.65
C LYS A 40 -11.38 -8.19 -1.43
N SER A 41 -11.22 -8.63 -0.18
CA SER A 41 -11.40 -10.03 0.17
C SER A 41 -12.75 -10.59 -0.28
N TYR A 42 -12.74 -11.81 -0.80
CA TYR A 42 -13.95 -12.56 -1.08
C TYR A 42 -14.60 -12.98 0.24
N GLY A 43 -15.91 -12.78 0.35
CA GLY A 43 -16.70 -13.17 1.53
C GLY A 43 -17.89 -14.04 1.16
N GLY A 44 -18.47 -14.72 2.16
CA GLY A 44 -19.62 -15.59 1.99
C GLY A 44 -19.42 -16.97 2.63
N ALA A 45 -20.51 -17.74 2.74
CA ALA A 45 -20.50 -19.05 3.39
C ALA A 45 -19.81 -20.15 2.57
N LEU A 46 -19.70 -19.98 1.26
CA LEU A 46 -19.15 -20.97 0.33
C LEU A 46 -18.03 -20.33 -0.50
N LEU A 47 -16.84 -20.22 0.09
CA LEU A 47 -15.62 -19.88 -0.65
C LEU A 47 -14.99 -21.16 -1.17
N THR A 48 -14.66 -21.18 -2.47
CA THR A 48 -13.82 -22.23 -3.05
C THR A 48 -12.42 -22.15 -2.47
N GLU A 49 -11.64 -23.22 -2.59
CA GLU A 49 -10.29 -23.24 -2.01
C GLU A 49 -9.38 -22.20 -2.67
N GLU A 50 -9.55 -21.96 -3.96
CA GLU A 50 -8.81 -20.95 -4.72
C GLU A 50 -9.09 -19.53 -4.20
N LEU A 51 -10.34 -19.23 -3.84
CA LEU A 51 -10.70 -17.92 -3.27
C LEU A 51 -10.16 -17.72 -1.85
N LYS A 52 -10.07 -18.80 -1.06
CA LYS A 52 -9.45 -18.75 0.26
C LYS A 52 -7.96 -18.49 0.15
N GLN A 53 -7.27 -19.22 -0.72
CA GLN A 53 -5.85 -19.02 -0.97
C GLN A 53 -5.57 -17.59 -1.45
N PHE A 54 -6.37 -17.08 -2.39
CA PHE A 54 -6.27 -15.68 -2.83
C PHE A 54 -6.43 -14.70 -1.65
N ASN A 55 -7.43 -14.90 -0.79
CA ASN A 55 -7.64 -14.03 0.37
C ASN A 55 -6.47 -14.07 1.35
N GLU A 56 -5.89 -15.25 1.58
CA GLU A 56 -4.74 -15.45 2.45
C GLU A 56 -3.51 -14.70 1.93
N GLU A 57 -3.19 -14.89 0.65
CA GLU A 57 -2.07 -14.21 -0.03
C GLU A 57 -2.26 -12.68 0.00
N MET A 58 -3.44 -12.19 -0.37
CA MET A 58 -3.70 -10.74 -0.38
C MET A 58 -3.73 -10.13 1.03
N SER A 59 -4.17 -10.88 2.04
CA SER A 59 -4.11 -10.43 3.44
C SER A 59 -2.66 -10.29 3.90
N ALA A 60 -1.77 -11.20 3.51
CA ALA A 60 -0.34 -11.10 3.81
C ALA A 60 0.27 -9.82 3.22
N TYR A 61 0.02 -9.53 1.93
CA TYR A 61 0.50 -8.30 1.29
C TYR A 61 -0.07 -7.03 1.94
N ARG A 62 -1.36 -7.03 2.29
CA ARG A 62 -1.99 -5.91 3.00
C ARG A 62 -1.36 -5.67 4.36
N THR A 63 -1.12 -6.72 5.14
CA THR A 63 -0.45 -6.62 6.44
C THR A 63 0.95 -6.03 6.31
N ALA A 64 1.72 -6.43 5.29
CA ALA A 64 3.03 -5.83 5.03
C ALA A 64 2.96 -4.32 4.78
N ALA A 65 1.96 -3.86 4.01
CA ALA A 65 1.73 -2.45 3.71
C ALA A 65 1.28 -1.66 4.95
N GLU A 66 0.38 -2.23 5.76
CA GLU A 66 -0.10 -1.63 7.01
C GLU A 66 1.04 -1.44 8.01
N TRP A 67 1.91 -2.44 8.18
CA TRP A 67 3.10 -2.33 9.03
C TRP A 67 4.09 -1.29 8.53
N ALA A 68 4.29 -1.19 7.21
CA ALA A 68 5.14 -0.13 6.65
C ALA A 68 4.58 1.27 6.96
N PHE A 69 3.26 1.44 6.88
CA PHE A 69 2.59 2.69 7.25
C PHE A 69 2.66 2.98 8.76
N GLU A 70 2.54 1.95 9.60
CA GLU A 70 2.72 2.07 11.05
C GLU A 70 4.14 2.50 11.41
N ASP A 71 5.16 1.92 10.77
CA ASP A 71 6.56 2.33 10.92
C ASP A 71 6.75 3.80 10.54
N ILE A 72 6.17 4.24 9.42
CA ILE A 72 6.24 5.65 9.00
C ILE A 72 5.63 6.54 10.08
N LYS A 73 4.46 6.21 10.62
CA LYS A 73 3.84 6.99 11.70
C LYS A 73 4.68 7.02 12.97
N LYS A 74 5.30 5.89 13.31
CA LYS A 74 6.15 5.73 14.50
C LYS A 74 7.37 6.65 14.45
N TYR A 75 8.04 6.73 13.29
CA TYR A 75 9.25 7.54 13.13
C TYR A 75 8.96 8.99 12.66
N PHE A 76 7.81 9.21 12.02
CA PHE A 76 7.43 10.48 11.40
C PHE A 76 5.99 10.86 11.79
N SER A 77 5.76 11.15 13.07
CA SER A 77 4.43 11.41 13.65
C SER A 77 3.65 12.56 13.00
N HIS A 78 4.34 13.47 12.29
CA HIS A 78 3.71 14.54 11.53
C HIS A 78 2.86 14.03 10.34
N VAL A 79 3.12 12.80 9.87
CA VAL A 79 2.37 12.13 8.80
C VAL A 79 0.95 11.75 9.25
N SER A 80 0.76 11.40 10.52
CA SER A 80 -0.55 10.95 11.03
C SER A 80 -1.51 12.09 11.42
N SER A 81 -1.23 13.33 11.01
CA SER A 81 -2.14 14.44 11.30
C SER A 81 -3.41 14.30 10.48
N ALA A 82 -4.55 14.05 11.14
CA ALA A 82 -5.86 13.90 10.50
C ALA A 82 -6.25 15.11 9.63
N ARG A 83 -5.73 16.31 9.94
CA ARG A 83 -5.95 17.52 9.12
C ARG A 83 -5.21 17.49 7.78
N LYS A 84 -4.21 16.62 7.62
CA LYS A 84 -3.29 16.53 6.47
C LYS A 84 -3.48 15.27 5.62
N MET A 85 -4.32 14.33 6.05
CA MET A 85 -4.74 13.17 5.25
C MET A 85 -6.03 13.52 4.50
N GLN A 86 -5.91 14.32 3.44
CA GLN A 86 -6.97 14.57 2.48
C GLN A 86 -6.66 13.83 1.17
N ILE A 87 -7.69 13.28 0.53
CA ILE A 87 -7.55 12.63 -0.78
C ILE A 87 -7.03 13.66 -1.80
N GLY A 88 -6.01 13.29 -2.57
CA GLY A 88 -5.37 14.18 -3.55
C GLY A 88 -4.39 15.20 -2.96
N CYS A 89 -4.25 15.27 -1.64
CA CYS A 89 -3.40 16.24 -0.95
C CYS A 89 -2.33 15.56 -0.08
N THR A 90 -1.78 14.44 -0.54
CA THR A 90 -0.68 13.78 0.17
C THR A 90 0.53 14.73 0.23
N PRO A 91 0.97 15.18 1.43
CA PRO A 91 2.07 16.13 1.53
C PRO A 91 3.38 15.51 1.05
N ALA A 92 4.26 16.30 0.42
CA ALA A 92 5.61 15.87 0.02
C ALA A 92 6.38 15.18 1.16
N TRP A 93 6.16 15.63 2.40
CA TRP A 93 6.73 15.05 3.62
C TRP A 93 6.40 13.57 3.82
N TYR A 94 5.25 13.07 3.31
CA TYR A 94 4.94 11.65 3.34
C TYR A 94 5.92 10.83 2.51
N PHE A 95 6.19 11.26 1.27
CA PHE A 95 7.12 10.57 0.38
C PHE A 95 8.54 10.60 0.94
N VAL A 96 8.97 11.75 1.47
CA VAL A 96 10.27 11.86 2.16
C VAL A 96 10.33 10.94 3.38
N SER A 97 9.27 10.88 4.18
CA SER A 97 9.19 9.98 5.35
C SER A 97 9.24 8.51 4.94
N ALA A 98 8.53 8.13 3.87
CA ALA A 98 8.54 6.78 3.32
C ALA A 98 9.94 6.39 2.80
N LEU A 99 10.61 7.29 2.08
CA LEU A 99 11.98 7.11 1.60
C LEU A 99 12.96 6.90 2.77
N LEU A 100 12.94 7.80 3.75
CA LEU A 100 13.79 7.69 4.93
C LEU A 100 13.50 6.43 5.76
N ARG A 101 12.23 6.03 5.87
CA ARG A 101 11.84 4.76 6.50
C ARG A 101 12.42 3.56 5.75
N ASN A 102 12.40 3.57 4.42
CA ASN A 102 12.95 2.47 3.63
C ASN A 102 14.48 2.39 3.73
N LEU A 103 15.19 3.53 3.72
CA LEU A 103 16.63 3.56 4.00
C LEU A 103 16.95 3.02 5.40
N ARG A 104 16.14 3.40 6.39
CA ARG A 104 16.24 2.85 7.75
C ARG A 104 16.02 1.34 7.75
N ALA A 105 15.03 0.83 7.02
CA ALA A 105 14.76 -0.60 6.92
C ALA A 105 15.91 -1.37 6.26
N CYS A 106 16.62 -0.78 5.30
CA CYS A 106 17.83 -1.37 4.70
C CYS A 106 18.97 -1.50 5.72
N LEU A 107 19.13 -0.50 6.60
CA LEU A 107 20.22 -0.46 7.59
C LEU A 107 19.97 -1.33 8.83
N TYR A 108 18.72 -1.37 9.30
CA TYR A 108 18.38 -1.94 10.62
C TYR A 108 17.33 -3.05 10.55
N GLY A 109 16.90 -3.42 9.35
CA GLY A 109 15.75 -4.30 9.15
C GLY A 109 14.41 -3.60 9.40
N SER A 110 13.32 -4.33 9.14
CA SER A 110 11.97 -3.90 9.46
C SER A 110 11.14 -5.08 9.95
N GLN A 111 10.05 -4.79 10.68
CA GLN A 111 9.12 -5.83 11.12
C GLN A 111 8.58 -6.66 9.94
N SER A 112 8.24 -6.00 8.84
CA SER A 112 7.78 -6.68 7.62
C SER A 112 8.85 -7.61 7.06
N ALA A 113 10.10 -7.15 6.93
CA ALA A 113 11.19 -7.98 6.40
C ALA A 113 11.39 -9.26 7.24
N THR A 114 11.38 -9.14 8.57
CA THR A 114 11.50 -10.28 9.48
C THR A 114 10.30 -11.23 9.39
N ALA A 115 9.08 -10.69 9.42
CA ALA A 115 7.86 -11.49 9.44
C ALA A 115 7.61 -12.25 8.13
N PHE A 116 7.99 -11.67 7.00
CA PHE A 116 7.87 -12.30 5.68
C PHE A 116 9.15 -13.02 5.23
N ASN A 117 10.16 -13.12 6.10
CA ASN A 117 11.45 -13.76 5.82
C ASN A 117 12.11 -13.26 4.52
N PHE A 118 12.05 -11.95 4.28
CA PHE A 118 12.72 -11.30 3.16
C PHE A 118 14.02 -10.65 3.61
N ALA A 119 15.10 -10.90 2.86
CA ALA A 119 16.34 -10.15 3.02
C ALA A 119 16.11 -8.69 2.60
N ALA A 120 16.37 -7.75 3.51
CA ALA A 120 16.32 -6.34 3.16
C ALA A 120 17.45 -6.05 2.15
N PRO A 121 17.18 -5.25 1.11
CA PRO A 121 18.23 -4.81 0.20
C PRO A 121 19.25 -3.98 0.98
N THR A 122 20.49 -3.99 0.51
CA THR A 122 21.50 -3.04 0.98
C THR A 122 21.08 -1.61 0.60
N LEU A 123 21.64 -0.61 1.30
CA LEU A 123 21.41 0.79 0.95
C LEU A 123 21.74 1.09 -0.52
N LYS A 124 22.82 0.49 -1.04
CA LYS A 124 23.26 0.68 -2.42
C LYS A 124 22.22 0.14 -3.40
N GLU A 125 21.81 -1.12 -3.23
CA GLU A 125 20.79 -1.75 -4.07
C GLU A 125 19.47 -0.97 -4.03
N TYR A 126 19.06 -0.50 -2.86
CA TYR A 126 17.83 0.27 -2.73
C TYR A 126 17.89 1.61 -3.47
N VAL A 127 19.01 2.34 -3.38
CA VAL A 127 19.20 3.62 -4.09
C VAL A 127 19.25 3.41 -5.61
N GLU A 128 19.86 2.31 -6.07
CA GLU A 128 19.89 1.95 -7.50
C GLU A 128 18.51 1.59 -8.07
N MET A 129 17.56 1.15 -7.22
CA MET A 129 16.17 0.89 -7.62
C MET A 129 15.32 2.15 -7.77
N ILE A 130 15.77 3.31 -7.27
CA ILE A 130 15.03 4.56 -7.39
C ILE A 130 15.13 5.04 -8.85
N PRO A 131 13.99 5.25 -9.55
CA PRO A 131 14.01 5.77 -10.91
C PRO A 131 14.80 7.07 -10.98
N GLN A 132 15.73 7.15 -11.93
CA GLN A 132 16.45 8.38 -12.23
C GLN A 132 15.60 9.17 -13.23
N GLU A 133 15.41 10.47 -12.97
CA GLU A 133 14.73 11.39 -13.91
C GLU A 133 15.51 11.58 -15.21
#